data_AF-A0A917V696-F1
#
_entry.id   AF-A0A917V696-F1
#
_cell.length_a   1.000
_cell.length_b   1.000
_cell.length_c   1.000
_cell.angle_alpha   90.00
_cell.angle_beta   90.00
_cell.angle_gamma   90.00
#
_symmetry.space_group_name_H-M   'P 1'
#
loop_
_entity.id
_entity.type
_entity.pdbx_description
1 polymer ?
#
loop_
_entity_poly.entity_id
_entity_poly.type
_entity_poly.pdbx_seq_one_letter_code
_entity_poly.pdbx_strand_id
1 'polypeptide(L)'
;MNTPARPVPAARRAPTAASPAFLSTEADPVHRRRNGIALCTAGLAMAAAVVMSAPGALGTTVTTENATAAAVVRAITDDDPDATSLIPNDFVLRVGYLPAMRDGILVNPSGDCSSPVTLPAEFDTACMAHDLGYDMLRYADRLNEPLGPWARKAVDGALNRRIHAACGARDDDFARARCGVMADIAFTAVDVNSRRQEYGVPVVENVFAVASSDDPPNLWPLARTSLGLFAVLGACAVIFDAIRKRRRRFS
;
A
#
# COMPACT_ATOMS: atom_id res chain seq x y z
N MET A 1 -63.31 -0.90 -65.80
CA MET A 1 -62.00 -1.39 -66.31
C MET A 1 -61.52 -2.47 -65.34
N ASN A 2 -62.06 -3.70 -65.39
CA ASN A 2 -61.66 -4.86 -66.21
C ASN A 2 -60.16 -5.23 -66.11
N THR A 3 -59.83 -6.06 -65.09
CA THR A 3 -59.09 -7.36 -65.08
C THR A 3 -58.19 -7.66 -66.30
N PRO A 4 -56.96 -8.23 -66.17
CA PRO A 4 -56.81 -9.59 -65.62
C PRO A 4 -55.53 -9.99 -64.86
N ALA A 5 -55.64 -11.20 -64.31
CA ALA A 5 -54.74 -11.90 -63.41
C ALA A 5 -53.73 -12.83 -64.13
N ARG A 6 -52.63 -13.13 -63.40
CA ARG A 6 -51.85 -14.40 -63.29
C ARG A 6 -51.12 -14.95 -64.54
N PRO A 7 -49.92 -15.59 -64.39
CA PRO A 7 -49.85 -16.92 -63.77
C PRO A 7 -48.60 -17.24 -62.90
N VAL A 8 -48.76 -18.28 -62.07
CA VAL A 8 -47.69 -19.14 -61.50
C VAL A 8 -47.99 -20.57 -61.99
N PRO A 9 -46.99 -21.31 -62.51
CA PRO A 9 -46.59 -22.61 -61.93
C PRO A 9 -45.07 -22.88 -62.14
N ALA A 10 -44.36 -23.89 -61.62
CA ALA A 10 -44.59 -24.99 -60.69
C ALA A 10 -43.22 -25.51 -60.20
N ALA A 11 -43.29 -26.31 -59.12
CA ALA A 11 -42.22 -26.95 -58.36
C ALA A 11 -41.29 -27.92 -59.11
N ARG A 12 -40.12 -28.20 -58.51
CA ARG A 12 -39.51 -29.56 -58.51
C ARG A 12 -38.58 -29.82 -57.29
N ARG A 13 -39.07 -30.73 -56.44
CA ARG A 13 -38.42 -31.86 -55.73
C ARG A 13 -37.29 -31.61 -54.70
N ALA A 14 -37.59 -31.98 -53.45
CA ALA A 14 -36.66 -32.64 -52.51
C ALA A 14 -36.73 -34.18 -52.70
N PRO A 15 -35.77 -35.02 -52.21
CA PRO A 15 -35.71 -35.35 -50.76
C PRO A 15 -34.32 -35.70 -50.14
N THR A 16 -34.22 -35.44 -48.82
CA THR A 16 -33.52 -36.14 -47.69
C THR A 16 -32.18 -36.89 -47.87
N ALA A 17 -31.19 -36.60 -46.99
CA ALA A 17 -30.78 -37.46 -45.85
C ALA A 17 -29.55 -36.96 -45.04
N ALA A 18 -29.63 -37.14 -43.71
CA ALA A 18 -28.58 -37.39 -42.70
C ALA A 18 -27.62 -36.29 -42.15
N SER A 19 -27.76 -36.03 -40.84
CA SER A 19 -26.77 -35.40 -39.89
C SER A 19 -25.63 -36.39 -39.53
N PRO A 20 -24.63 -36.10 -38.64
CA PRO A 20 -24.26 -34.85 -37.93
C PRO A 20 -22.74 -34.51 -37.97
N ALA A 21 -22.36 -33.39 -37.32
CA ALA A 21 -21.32 -33.35 -36.26
C ALA A 21 -20.18 -32.29 -36.37
N PHE A 22 -19.91 -31.73 -35.18
CA PHE A 22 -18.72 -31.03 -34.68
C PHE A 22 -18.42 -29.58 -35.12
N LEU A 23 -18.93 -28.67 -34.27
CA LEU A 23 -18.23 -27.47 -33.82
C LEU A 23 -16.75 -27.73 -33.56
N SER A 24 -15.89 -26.90 -34.16
CA SER A 24 -14.60 -26.55 -33.57
C SER A 24 -14.48 -25.03 -33.62
N THR A 25 -14.96 -24.39 -32.56
CA THR A 25 -14.66 -22.99 -32.25
C THR A 25 -13.16 -22.90 -31.99
N GLU A 26 -12.40 -22.30 -32.92
CA GLU A 26 -11.03 -21.88 -32.66
C GLU A 26 -11.03 -20.93 -31.46
N ALA A 27 -10.40 -21.37 -30.37
CA ALA A 27 -10.26 -20.56 -29.17
C ALA A 27 -9.23 -19.44 -29.40
N ASP A 28 -9.74 -18.21 -29.38
CA ASP A 28 -9.04 -16.94 -29.56
C ASP A 28 -7.74 -16.83 -28.72
N PRO A 29 -6.56 -16.59 -29.33
CA PRO A 29 -5.26 -16.59 -28.65
C PRO A 29 -5.06 -15.42 -27.67
N VAL A 30 -5.92 -14.40 -27.70
CA VAL A 30 -5.86 -13.22 -26.82
C VAL A 30 -6.23 -13.57 -25.37
N HIS A 31 -7.08 -14.58 -25.15
CA HIS A 31 -7.57 -14.90 -23.80
C HIS A 31 -6.51 -15.65 -22.95
N ARG A 32 -5.58 -16.37 -23.59
CA ARG A 32 -4.54 -17.17 -22.89
C ARG A 32 -3.40 -16.33 -22.30
N ARG A 33 -3.12 -15.14 -22.83
CA ARG A 33 -2.06 -14.25 -22.30
C ARG A 33 -2.45 -13.54 -21.00
N ARG A 34 -3.75 -13.27 -20.78
CA ARG A 34 -4.26 -12.63 -19.56
C ARG A 34 -4.11 -13.50 -18.30
N ASN A 35 -4.20 -14.82 -18.44
CA ASN A 35 -4.20 -15.74 -17.29
C ASN A 35 -2.80 -15.97 -16.67
N GLY A 36 -1.72 -15.74 -17.42
CA GLY A 36 -0.35 -15.91 -16.91
C GLY A 36 0.14 -14.73 -16.05
N ILE A 37 -0.29 -13.51 -16.39
CA ILE A 37 0.05 -12.28 -15.64
C ILE A 37 -0.71 -12.26 -14.31
N ALA A 38 -1.98 -12.68 -14.31
CA ALA A 38 -2.83 -12.71 -13.12
C ALA A 38 -2.36 -13.69 -12.01
N LEU A 39 -1.69 -14.79 -12.38
CA LEU A 39 -1.20 -15.77 -11.41
C LEU A 39 0.10 -15.33 -10.70
N CYS A 40 0.96 -14.55 -11.37
CA CYS A 40 2.21 -14.07 -10.77
C CYS A 40 1.98 -12.92 -9.78
N THR A 41 1.00 -12.05 -10.05
CA THR A 41 0.62 -10.96 -9.14
C THR A 41 -0.05 -11.48 -7.86
N ALA A 42 -0.84 -12.56 -7.95
CA ALA A 42 -1.48 -13.18 -6.79
C ALA A 42 -0.47 -13.83 -5.82
N GLY A 43 0.60 -14.42 -6.35
CA GLY A 43 1.65 -15.06 -5.53
C GLY A 43 2.49 -14.07 -4.72
N LEU A 44 2.88 -12.93 -5.30
CA LEU A 44 3.60 -11.88 -4.58
C LEU A 44 2.74 -11.22 -3.49
N ALA A 45 1.45 -11.00 -3.77
CA ALA A 45 0.52 -10.41 -2.81
C ALA A 45 0.31 -11.29 -1.57
N MET A 46 0.27 -12.63 -1.75
CA MET A 46 0.11 -13.58 -0.64
C MET A 46 1.37 -13.69 0.22
N ALA A 47 2.56 -13.65 -0.38
CA ALA A 47 3.83 -13.67 0.35
C ALA A 47 4.04 -12.38 1.18
N ALA A 48 3.63 -11.23 0.66
CA ALA A 48 3.61 -9.99 1.43
C ALA A 48 2.70 -10.14 2.66
N ALA A 49 1.45 -10.57 2.49
CA ALA A 49 0.47 -10.68 3.59
C ALA A 49 0.95 -11.55 4.77
N VAL A 50 1.66 -12.66 4.53
CA VAL A 50 2.14 -13.52 5.62
C VAL A 50 3.34 -12.94 6.38
N VAL A 51 4.16 -12.11 5.72
CA VAL A 51 5.22 -11.32 6.38
C VAL A 51 4.61 -10.12 7.12
N MET A 52 3.31 -9.85 7.06
CA MET A 52 2.72 -8.62 7.63
C MET A 52 2.02 -8.84 8.96
N SER A 53 1.77 -10.07 9.39
CA SER A 53 1.05 -10.32 10.64
C SER A 53 2.01 -10.33 11.83
N ALA A 54 1.97 -9.31 12.69
CA ALA A 54 2.52 -9.31 14.05
C ALA A 54 1.36 -9.22 15.05
N PRO A 55 1.50 -9.69 16.29
CA PRO A 55 0.51 -9.40 17.32
C PRO A 55 0.51 -7.89 17.55
N GLY A 56 -0.61 -7.22 17.23
CA GLY A 56 -0.82 -5.84 17.67
C GLY A 56 -0.73 -5.80 19.20
N ALA A 57 -0.04 -4.79 19.73
CA ALA A 57 -0.20 -4.45 21.14
C ALA A 57 -1.71 -4.22 21.35
N LEU A 58 -2.32 -5.00 22.24
CA LEU A 58 -3.75 -4.92 22.56
C LEU A 58 -4.15 -3.45 22.66
N GLY A 59 -5.01 -3.00 21.75
CA GLY A 59 -5.53 -1.64 21.75
C GLY A 59 -6.11 -1.34 23.12
N THR A 60 -5.42 -0.50 23.89
CA THR A 60 -5.96 0.08 25.11
C THR A 60 -7.21 0.85 24.72
N THR A 61 -8.35 0.47 25.29
CA THR A 61 -9.58 1.26 25.20
C THR A 61 -9.28 2.65 25.74
N VAL A 62 -9.13 3.63 24.86
CA VAL A 62 -8.85 5.02 25.22
C VAL A 62 -10.06 5.56 25.97
N THR A 63 -9.92 5.85 27.25
CA THR A 63 -10.98 6.48 28.03
C THR A 63 -11.00 8.00 27.82
N THR A 64 -9.86 8.62 27.48
CA THR A 64 -9.74 10.04 27.08
C THR A 64 -8.46 10.26 26.27
N GLU A 65 -8.57 10.88 25.09
CA GLU A 65 -7.42 11.29 24.25
C GLU A 65 -6.79 12.59 24.78
N ASN A 66 -5.46 12.76 24.62
CA ASN A 66 -4.80 14.02 24.95
C ASN A 66 -5.29 15.15 24.02
N ALA A 67 -6.12 16.05 24.54
CA ALA A 67 -6.77 17.10 23.74
C ALA A 67 -5.76 18.07 23.09
N THR A 68 -4.66 18.39 23.76
CA THR A 68 -3.62 19.28 23.24
C THR A 68 -2.88 18.63 22.08
N ALA A 69 -2.41 17.40 22.22
CA ALA A 69 -1.77 16.66 21.14
C ALA A 69 -2.73 16.43 19.97
N ALA A 70 -4.01 16.15 20.24
CA ALA A 70 -5.03 16.03 19.20
C ALA A 70 -5.24 17.35 18.42
N ALA A 71 -5.16 18.50 19.08
CA ALA A 71 -5.24 19.80 18.43
C ALA A 71 -4.01 20.08 17.57
N VAL A 72 -2.80 19.77 18.08
CA VAL A 72 -1.57 19.88 17.30
C VAL A 72 -1.61 18.99 16.08
N VAL A 73 -1.97 17.71 16.22
CA VAL A 73 -2.03 16.77 15.09
C VAL A 73 -2.95 17.31 14.00
N ARG A 74 -4.15 17.79 14.35
CA ARG A 74 -5.07 18.41 13.38
C ARG A 74 -4.42 19.60 12.68
N ALA A 75 -3.90 20.55 13.44
CA ALA A 75 -3.28 21.77 12.90
C ALA A 75 -2.10 21.46 11.98
N ILE A 76 -1.17 20.59 12.40
CA ILE A 76 -0.02 20.23 11.56
C ILE A 76 -0.43 19.39 10.35
N THR A 77 -1.52 18.62 10.39
CA THR A 77 -1.98 17.85 9.21
C THR A 77 -2.81 18.67 8.23
N ASP A 78 -3.36 19.80 8.69
CA ASP A 78 -4.12 20.76 7.88
C ASP A 78 -3.22 21.91 7.37
N ASP A 79 -1.90 21.84 7.61
CA ASP A 79 -0.92 22.87 7.26
C ASP A 79 -1.25 24.26 7.88
N ASP A 80 -1.79 24.27 9.10
CA ASP A 80 -2.14 25.50 9.82
C ASP A 80 -0.87 26.31 10.15
N PRO A 81 -0.74 27.57 9.67
CA PRO A 81 0.44 28.40 9.92
C PRO A 81 0.63 28.73 11.41
N ASP A 82 -0.43 28.66 12.22
CA ASP A 82 -0.41 28.98 13.64
C ASP A 82 -0.18 27.73 14.52
N ALA A 83 0.05 26.55 13.93
CA ALA A 83 0.28 25.29 14.64
C ALA A 83 1.41 25.36 15.70
N THR A 84 2.39 26.24 15.50
CA THR A 84 3.48 26.48 16.46
C THR A 84 2.94 26.88 17.84
N SER A 85 1.88 27.69 17.89
CA SER A 85 1.28 28.17 19.14
C SER A 85 0.57 27.07 19.93
N LEU A 86 0.29 25.93 19.29
CA LEU A 86 -0.40 24.79 19.90
C LEU A 86 0.58 23.77 20.51
N ILE A 87 1.88 23.89 20.23
CA ILE A 87 2.88 22.97 20.76
C ILE A 87 2.89 23.02 22.30
N PRO A 88 2.79 21.88 23.01
CA PRO A 88 2.80 21.85 24.46
C PRO A 88 4.09 22.47 25.03
N ASN A 89 3.96 23.26 26.10
CA ASN A 89 5.10 23.93 26.74
C ASN A 89 6.17 22.95 27.26
N ASP A 90 5.78 21.74 27.64
CA ASP A 90 6.68 20.68 28.10
C ASP A 90 7.13 19.74 26.96
N PHE A 91 6.77 20.01 25.70
CA PHE A 91 7.18 19.20 24.56
C PHE A 91 8.71 19.08 24.47
N VAL A 92 9.42 20.21 24.57
CA VAL A 92 10.90 20.24 24.50
C VAL A 92 11.51 19.39 25.61
N LEU A 93 10.96 19.46 26.83
CA LEU A 93 11.44 18.70 27.98
C LEU A 93 11.24 17.18 27.78
N ARG A 94 10.16 16.78 27.11
CA ARG A 94 9.85 15.35 26.88
C ARG A 94 10.51 14.79 25.63
N VAL A 95 10.58 15.55 24.55
CA VAL A 95 10.97 15.04 23.23
C VAL A 95 12.39 15.44 22.86
N GLY A 96 12.91 16.53 23.44
CA GLY A 96 14.32 16.90 23.33
C GLY A 96 14.67 17.83 22.17
N TYR A 97 13.68 18.39 21.46
CA TYR A 97 13.89 19.40 20.43
C TYR A 97 12.75 20.43 20.39
N LEU A 98 13.02 21.57 19.76
CA LEU A 98 12.03 22.60 19.45
C LEU A 98 11.57 22.43 17.99
N PRO A 99 10.27 22.24 17.70
CA PRO A 99 9.76 22.25 16.34
C PRO A 99 10.08 23.54 15.61
N ALA A 100 10.30 23.48 14.30
CA ALA A 100 10.69 24.63 13.49
C ALA A 100 9.84 24.74 12.22
N MET A 101 9.63 25.95 11.73
CA MET A 101 8.99 26.17 10.44
C MET A 101 9.99 25.92 9.30
N ARG A 102 9.59 25.11 8.31
CA ARG A 102 10.30 24.86 7.05
C ARG A 102 9.29 24.90 5.92
N ASP A 103 9.54 25.73 4.91
CA ASP A 103 8.68 25.86 3.73
C ASP A 103 7.18 26.05 4.04
N GLY A 104 6.89 26.78 5.13
CA GLY A 104 5.52 27.08 5.55
C GLY A 104 4.83 25.99 6.38
N ILE A 105 5.52 24.89 6.72
CA ILE A 105 4.98 23.84 7.61
C ILE A 105 5.85 23.63 8.85
N LEU A 106 5.23 23.19 9.94
CA LEU A 106 5.93 22.90 11.20
C LEU A 106 6.54 21.49 11.17
N VAL A 107 7.81 21.37 11.56
CA VAL A 107 8.56 20.12 11.42
C VAL A 107 9.43 19.77 12.64
N ASN A 108 9.87 18.51 12.71
CA ASN A 108 11.03 18.10 13.48
C ASN A 108 12.29 18.49 12.69
N PRO A 109 13.09 19.49 13.11
CA PRO A 109 14.22 20.00 12.32
C PRO A 109 15.36 18.99 12.15
N SER A 110 15.38 17.93 12.97
CA SER A 110 16.35 16.84 12.92
C SER A 110 15.74 15.56 12.35
N GLY A 111 14.48 15.60 11.90
CA GLY A 111 13.79 14.47 11.28
C GLY A 111 14.40 14.10 9.94
N ASP A 112 14.16 12.86 9.52
CA ASP A 112 14.66 12.36 8.25
C ASP A 112 13.63 11.47 7.56
N CYS A 113 13.80 11.29 6.25
CA CYS A 113 13.07 10.24 5.58
C CYS A 113 13.67 8.89 5.98
N SER A 114 13.13 8.28 7.03
CA SER A 114 13.50 6.94 7.49
C SER A 114 13.14 5.88 6.44
N SER A 115 14.04 5.71 5.46
CA SER A 115 13.90 4.83 4.29
C SER A 115 15.22 4.07 4.04
N PRO A 116 15.17 2.77 3.73
CA PRO A 116 16.37 1.97 3.41
C PRO A 116 17.01 2.36 2.07
N VAL A 117 16.30 3.15 1.26
CA VAL A 117 16.80 3.70 0.01
C VAL A 117 16.75 5.22 0.07
N THR A 118 17.71 5.86 -0.59
CA THR A 118 17.71 7.31 -0.76
C THR A 118 16.44 7.75 -1.47
N LEU A 119 15.66 8.59 -0.80
CA LEU A 119 14.48 9.22 -1.35
C LEU A 119 14.84 10.56 -2.01
N PRO A 120 14.00 11.08 -2.92
CA PRO A 120 14.18 12.42 -3.48
C PRO A 120 14.30 13.47 -2.36
N ALA A 121 15.28 14.38 -2.47
CA ALA A 121 15.54 15.39 -1.44
C ALA A 121 14.36 16.35 -1.23
N GLU A 122 13.52 16.54 -2.26
CA GLU A 122 12.28 17.30 -2.15
C GLU A 122 11.25 16.67 -1.18
N PHE A 123 11.49 15.45 -0.68
CA PHE A 123 10.63 14.83 0.35
C PHE A 123 11.05 15.19 1.78
N ASP A 124 12.23 15.77 1.98
CA ASP A 124 12.82 15.99 3.31
C ASP A 124 11.87 16.76 4.24
N THR A 125 11.36 17.93 3.80
CA THR A 125 10.43 18.74 4.60
C THR A 125 9.14 17.97 4.94
N ALA A 126 8.65 17.13 4.02
CA ALA A 126 7.46 16.30 4.27
C ALA A 126 7.73 15.20 5.32
N CYS A 127 8.90 14.56 5.26
CA CYS A 127 9.32 13.55 6.23
C CYS A 127 9.56 14.16 7.61
N MET A 128 10.24 15.31 7.69
CA MET A 128 10.43 16.03 8.95
C MET A 128 9.09 16.42 9.62
N ALA A 129 8.08 16.77 8.83
CA ALA A 129 6.73 17.04 9.31
C ALA A 129 5.99 15.76 9.77
N HIS A 130 6.21 14.65 9.07
CA HIS A 130 5.67 13.34 9.45
C HIS A 130 6.25 12.86 10.79
N ASP A 131 7.55 13.02 10.99
CA ASP A 131 8.23 12.72 12.25
C ASP A 131 7.68 13.54 13.42
N LEU A 132 7.41 14.84 13.23
CA LEU A 132 6.75 15.67 14.25
C LEU A 132 5.37 15.11 14.64
N GLY A 133 4.58 14.67 13.66
CA GLY A 133 3.29 14.03 13.90
C GLY A 133 3.42 12.72 14.68
N TYR A 134 4.43 11.91 14.36
CA TYR A 134 4.76 10.70 15.11
C TYR A 134 5.23 10.99 16.54
N ASP A 135 5.99 12.07 16.74
CA ASP A 135 6.42 12.49 18.06
C ASP A 135 5.27 13.04 18.91
N MET A 136 4.26 13.67 18.30
CA MET A 136 3.00 14.01 18.98
C MET A 136 2.24 12.78 19.46
N LEU A 137 2.16 11.73 18.63
CA LEU A 137 1.54 10.46 19.01
C LEU A 137 2.26 9.83 20.22
N ARG A 138 3.60 9.80 20.19
CA ARG A 138 4.43 9.31 21.31
C ARG A 138 4.39 10.21 22.53
N TYR A 139 4.20 11.52 22.35
CA TYR A 139 4.05 12.47 23.45
C TYR A 139 2.76 12.17 24.22
N ALA A 140 1.63 12.03 23.51
CA ALA A 140 0.34 11.70 24.10
C ALA A 140 0.34 10.35 24.83
N ASP A 141 0.97 9.34 24.21
CA ASP A 141 1.15 8.01 24.80
C ASP A 141 1.94 8.03 26.11
N ARG A 142 3.04 8.79 26.17
CA ARG A 142 3.85 8.95 27.39
C ARG A 142 3.12 9.65 28.54
N LEU A 143 2.00 10.31 28.25
CA LEU A 143 1.10 10.87 29.26
C LEU A 143 -0.03 9.91 29.67
N ASN A 144 -0.06 8.69 29.11
CA ASN A 144 -1.15 7.72 29.25
C ASN A 144 -2.49 8.22 28.67
N GLU A 145 -2.43 9.12 27.69
CA GLU A 145 -3.59 9.69 27.01
C GLU A 145 -3.44 9.53 25.48
N PRO A 146 -3.23 8.30 24.96
CA PRO A 146 -2.91 8.08 23.57
C PRO A 146 -4.04 8.57 22.65
N LEU A 147 -3.65 9.07 21.47
CA LEU A 147 -4.61 9.41 20.43
C LEU A 147 -5.11 8.15 19.72
N GLY A 148 -6.36 8.17 19.26
CA GLY A 148 -6.94 7.08 18.50
C GLY A 148 -6.32 6.92 17.09
N PRO A 149 -6.67 5.82 16.39
CA PRO A 149 -6.18 5.52 15.03
C PRO A 149 -6.34 6.63 13.99
N TRP A 150 -7.24 7.58 14.22
CA TRP A 150 -7.45 8.72 13.34
C TRP A 150 -6.18 9.58 13.21
N ALA A 151 -5.43 9.75 14.30
CA ALA A 151 -4.31 10.68 14.35
C ALA A 151 -3.15 10.20 13.46
N ARG A 152 -2.79 8.92 13.56
CA ARG A 152 -1.77 8.32 12.69
C ARG A 152 -2.20 8.32 11.22
N LYS A 153 -3.47 8.03 10.93
CA LYS A 153 -4.00 8.13 9.56
C LYS A 153 -3.92 9.54 8.99
N ALA A 154 -4.19 10.56 9.82
CA ALA A 154 -4.08 11.95 9.41
C ALA A 154 -2.62 12.34 9.10
N VAL A 155 -1.69 11.94 9.97
CA VAL A 155 -0.24 12.17 9.79
C VAL A 155 0.29 11.46 8.54
N ASP A 156 -0.03 10.19 8.35
CA ASP A 156 0.37 9.41 7.17
C ASP A 156 -0.27 9.97 5.88
N GLY A 157 -1.53 10.39 5.96
CA GLY A 157 -2.23 11.04 4.86
C GLY A 157 -1.61 12.38 4.47
N ALA A 158 -1.18 13.19 5.44
CA ALA A 158 -0.48 14.44 5.20
C ALA A 158 0.89 14.20 4.52
N LEU A 159 1.65 13.20 4.97
CA LEU A 159 2.88 12.77 4.30
C LEU A 159 2.60 12.45 2.83
N ASN A 160 1.62 11.58 2.56
CA ASN A 160 1.25 11.18 1.20
C ASN A 160 0.96 12.38 0.29
N ARG A 161 0.15 13.34 0.77
CA ARG A 161 -0.18 14.55 0.01
C ARG A 161 1.06 15.38 -0.29
N ARG A 162 1.92 15.61 0.71
CA ARG A 162 3.09 16.48 0.59
C ARG A 162 4.17 15.92 -0.33
N ILE A 163 4.49 14.62 -0.24
CA ILE A 163 5.49 14.01 -1.14
C ILE A 163 5.00 14.00 -2.59
N HIS A 164 3.70 13.81 -2.83
CA HIS A 164 3.13 13.92 -4.17
C HIS A 164 3.11 15.36 -4.68
N ALA A 165 2.82 16.34 -3.81
CA ALA A 165 2.90 17.75 -4.17
C ALA A 165 4.33 18.18 -4.54
N ALA A 166 5.34 17.70 -3.80
CA ALA A 166 6.75 17.92 -4.10
C ALA A 166 7.14 17.39 -5.49
N CYS A 167 6.61 16.23 -5.88
CA CYS A 167 6.79 15.71 -7.24
C CYS A 167 6.17 16.59 -8.32
N GLY A 168 5.08 17.28 -8.00
CA GLY A 168 4.39 18.21 -8.90
C GLY A 168 5.27 19.37 -9.36
N ALA A 169 6.25 19.77 -8.55
CA ALA A 169 7.15 20.90 -8.80
C ALA A 169 8.26 20.64 -9.83
N ARG A 170 8.44 19.40 -10.31
CA ARG A 170 9.44 19.08 -11.33
C ARG A 170 8.98 19.54 -12.71
N ASP A 171 9.81 20.22 -13.49
CA ASP A 171 9.38 20.73 -14.81
C ASP A 171 9.15 19.62 -15.85
N ASP A 172 10.02 18.61 -15.87
CA ASP A 172 9.97 17.49 -16.82
C ASP A 172 8.93 16.43 -16.42
N ASP A 173 8.07 16.05 -17.38
CA ASP A 173 6.97 15.10 -17.15
C ASP A 173 7.48 13.70 -16.76
N PHE A 174 8.58 13.24 -17.35
CA PHE A 174 9.15 11.94 -17.03
C PHE A 174 9.76 11.95 -15.61
N ALA A 175 10.46 13.02 -15.24
CA ALA A 175 10.99 13.23 -13.90
C ALA A 175 9.89 13.33 -12.84
N ARG A 176 8.79 14.04 -13.13
CA ARG A 176 7.59 14.12 -12.29
C ARG A 176 6.94 12.74 -12.11
N ALA A 177 6.75 11.98 -13.19
CA ALA A 177 6.21 10.63 -13.12
C ALA A 177 7.10 9.68 -12.29
N ARG A 178 8.42 9.73 -12.49
CA ARG A 178 9.37 8.92 -11.70
C ARG A 178 9.35 9.30 -10.22
N CYS A 179 9.21 10.58 -9.91
CA CYS A 179 9.04 11.04 -8.53
C CYS A 179 7.76 10.47 -7.92
N GLY A 180 6.62 10.54 -8.64
CA GLY A 180 5.34 10.00 -8.19
C GLY A 180 5.43 8.51 -7.84
N VAL A 181 6.12 7.71 -8.66
CA VAL A 181 6.37 6.29 -8.35
C VAL A 181 7.16 6.11 -7.05
N MET A 182 8.16 6.96 -6.80
CA MET A 182 8.91 6.91 -5.53
C MET A 182 8.04 7.32 -4.34
N ALA A 183 7.17 8.32 -4.51
CA ALA A 183 6.21 8.73 -3.50
C ALA A 183 5.23 7.59 -3.16
N ASP A 184 4.69 6.91 -4.16
CA ASP A 184 3.81 5.75 -3.99
C ASP A 184 4.51 4.62 -3.21
N ILE A 185 5.76 4.31 -3.57
CA ILE A 185 6.54 3.27 -2.87
C ILE A 185 6.78 3.67 -1.41
N ALA A 186 7.20 4.90 -1.16
CA ALA A 186 7.46 5.41 0.19
C ALA A 186 6.19 5.38 1.05
N PHE A 187 5.07 5.90 0.54
CA PHE A 187 3.80 5.88 1.25
C PHE A 187 3.28 4.47 1.49
N THR A 188 3.42 3.57 0.50
CA THR A 188 3.01 2.17 0.66
C THR A 188 3.75 1.52 1.82
N ALA A 189 5.06 1.76 1.97
CA ALA A 189 5.83 1.22 3.10
C ALA A 189 5.31 1.74 4.44
N VAL A 190 5.00 3.03 4.53
CA VAL A 190 4.43 3.66 5.74
C VAL A 190 3.04 3.11 6.05
N ASP A 191 2.10 3.12 5.10
CA ASP A 191 0.72 2.66 5.30
C ASP A 191 0.68 1.18 5.68
N VAL A 192 1.52 0.37 5.05
CA VAL A 192 1.69 -1.03 5.42
C VAL A 192 2.17 -1.18 6.87
N ASN A 193 3.20 -0.43 7.27
CA ASN A 193 3.70 -0.44 8.64
C ASN A 193 2.63 0.02 9.64
N SER A 194 1.88 1.06 9.28
CA SER A 194 0.80 1.61 10.10
C SER A 194 -0.36 0.64 10.26
N ARG A 195 -0.80 -0.04 9.19
CA ARG A 195 -1.82 -1.10 9.28
C ARG A 195 -1.39 -2.24 10.19
N ARG A 196 -0.13 -2.66 10.06
CA ARG A 196 0.44 -3.72 10.89
C ARG A 196 0.49 -3.35 12.38
N GLN A 197 0.69 -2.07 12.68
CA GLN A 197 0.62 -1.52 14.03
C GLN A 197 -0.78 -1.00 14.39
N GLU A 198 -1.83 -1.42 13.65
CA GLU A 198 -3.24 -1.05 13.87
C GLU A 198 -3.50 0.47 13.92
N TYR A 199 -2.63 1.25 13.28
CA TYR A 199 -2.59 2.72 13.34
C TYR A 199 -2.40 3.27 14.78
N GLY A 200 -1.86 2.48 15.69
CA GLY A 200 -1.46 2.91 17.04
C GLY A 200 -0.17 3.72 17.06
N VAL A 201 0.35 3.99 18.26
CA VAL A 201 1.56 4.78 18.47
C VAL A 201 2.75 4.14 17.72
N PRO A 202 3.53 4.90 16.93
CA PRO A 202 4.62 4.33 16.13
C PRO A 202 5.75 3.75 16.99
N VAL A 203 5.97 2.44 16.88
CA VAL A 203 7.05 1.71 17.57
C VAL A 203 8.19 1.44 16.59
N VAL A 204 9.43 1.64 17.05
CA VAL A 204 10.64 1.22 16.31
C VAL A 204 10.77 -0.29 16.44
N GLU A 205 10.74 -0.98 15.30
CA GLU A 205 10.88 -2.43 15.28
C GLU A 205 12.28 -2.83 14.85
N ASN A 206 13.01 -3.42 15.79
CA ASN A 206 14.28 -4.05 15.51
C ASN A 206 14.00 -5.41 14.86
N VAL A 207 13.92 -5.44 13.53
CA VAL A 207 13.74 -6.70 12.76
C VAL A 207 14.90 -7.69 12.99
N PHE A 208 16.01 -7.23 13.59
CA PHE A 208 17.19 -8.02 13.95
C PHE A 208 17.50 -8.08 15.45
N ALA A 209 16.58 -7.66 16.34
CA ALA A 209 16.80 -7.86 17.77
C ALA A 209 16.78 -9.36 18.09
N VAL A 210 17.92 -9.88 18.53
CA VAL A 210 18.01 -11.21 19.13
C VAL A 210 17.21 -11.16 20.44
N ALA A 211 16.21 -12.02 20.57
CA ALA A 211 15.42 -12.13 21.78
C ALA A 211 16.33 -12.33 23.00
N SER A 212 16.04 -11.61 24.09
CA SER A 212 16.64 -11.88 25.38
C SER A 212 16.31 -13.31 25.81
N SER A 213 17.23 -13.96 26.52
CA SER A 213 17.06 -15.34 27.02
C SER A 213 15.88 -15.53 27.99
N ASP A 214 15.24 -14.43 28.41
CA ASP A 214 14.10 -14.41 29.32
C ASP A 214 12.74 -14.38 28.60
N ASP A 215 12.71 -14.23 27.27
CA ASP A 215 11.46 -14.26 26.50
C ASP A 215 11.03 -15.70 26.18
N PRO A 216 9.73 -16.06 26.34
CA PRO A 216 9.23 -17.35 25.88
C PRO A 216 9.45 -17.49 24.35
N PRO A 217 9.80 -18.68 23.84
CA PRO A 217 10.24 -18.84 22.47
C PRO A 217 9.17 -18.37 21.48
N ASN A 218 9.44 -17.25 20.80
CA ASN A 218 8.59 -16.76 19.72
C ASN A 218 8.83 -17.59 18.46
N LEU A 219 8.06 -18.66 18.25
CA LEU A 219 8.17 -19.46 17.01
C LEU A 219 7.63 -18.74 15.75
N TRP A 220 7.12 -17.53 15.93
CA TRP A 220 6.49 -16.71 14.91
C TRP A 220 7.41 -16.27 13.75
N PRO A 221 8.68 -15.86 13.97
CA PRO A 221 9.61 -15.57 12.89
C PRO A 221 9.89 -16.79 12.01
N LEU A 222 9.99 -17.99 12.62
CA LEU A 222 10.20 -19.25 11.89
C LEU A 222 8.97 -19.66 11.07
N ALA A 223 7.76 -19.45 11.61
CA ALA A 223 6.53 -19.65 10.85
C ALA A 223 6.44 -18.69 9.65
N ARG A 224 6.85 -17.43 9.81
CA ARG A 224 6.87 -16.40 8.76
C ARG A 224 7.83 -16.72 7.63
N THR A 225 9.07 -17.11 7.95
CA THR A 225 10.06 -17.49 6.93
C THR A 225 9.61 -18.74 6.17
N SER A 226 9.01 -19.71 6.88
CA SER A 226 8.55 -20.96 6.27
C SER A 226 7.40 -20.70 5.29
N LEU A 227 6.36 -19.97 5.68
CA LEU A 227 5.23 -19.64 4.79
C LEU A 227 5.64 -18.78 3.59
N GLY A 228 6.52 -17.79 3.80
CA GLY A 228 7.06 -16.98 2.71
C GLY A 228 7.82 -17.82 1.68
N LEU A 229 8.66 -18.76 2.15
CA LEU A 229 9.40 -19.67 1.28
C LEU A 229 8.46 -20.61 0.50
N PHE A 230 7.41 -21.15 1.14
CA PHE A 230 6.42 -21.99 0.46
C PHE A 230 5.65 -21.23 -0.63
N ALA A 231 5.29 -19.97 -0.39
CA ALA A 231 4.62 -19.13 -1.39
C ALA A 231 5.52 -18.86 -2.61
N VAL A 232 6.80 -18.55 -2.38
CA VAL A 232 7.79 -18.32 -3.45
C VAL A 232 8.03 -19.60 -4.25
N LEU A 233 8.23 -20.74 -3.58
CA LEU A 233 8.43 -22.04 -4.24
C LEU A 233 7.20 -22.45 -5.05
N GLY A 234 6.00 -22.22 -4.53
CA GLY A 234 4.74 -22.45 -5.25
C GLY A 234 4.62 -21.60 -6.52
N ALA A 235 4.96 -20.31 -6.44
CA ALA A 235 4.97 -19.43 -7.61
C ALA A 235 6.00 -19.85 -8.66
N CYS A 236 7.22 -20.22 -8.24
CA CYS A 236 8.25 -20.74 -9.13
C CYS A 236 7.79 -22.01 -9.85
N ALA A 237 7.18 -22.97 -9.13
CA ALA A 237 6.70 -24.22 -9.72
C ALA A 237 5.64 -23.98 -10.81
N VAL A 238 4.71 -23.04 -10.58
CA VAL A 238 3.70 -22.62 -11.56
C VAL A 238 4.36 -22.01 -12.81
N ILE A 239 5.35 -21.13 -12.63
CA ILE A 239 6.09 -20.50 -13.72
C ILE A 239 6.84 -21.55 -14.55
N PHE A 240 7.54 -22.49 -13.90
CA PHE A 240 8.26 -23.56 -14.57
C PHE A 240 7.33 -24.48 -15.36
N ASP A 241 6.18 -24.85 -14.81
CA ASP A 241 5.18 -25.67 -15.51
C ASP A 241 4.59 -24.92 -16.71
N ALA A 242 4.32 -23.62 -16.58
CA ALA A 242 3.87 -22.78 -17.69
C ALA A 242 4.90 -22.70 -18.83
N ILE A 243 6.18 -22.55 -18.50
CA ILE A 243 7.29 -22.54 -19.46
C ILE A 243 7.43 -23.90 -20.16
N ARG A 244 7.35 -25.01 -19.39
CA ARG A 244 7.43 -26.38 -19.92
C ARG A 244 6.28 -26.69 -20.88
N LYS A 245 5.05 -26.33 -20.51
CA LYS A 245 3.85 -26.48 -21.37
C LYS A 245 3.94 -25.64 -22.64
N ARG A 246 4.58 -24.46 -22.59
CA ARG A 246 4.83 -23.62 -23.76
C ARG A 246 5.82 -24.28 -24.71
N ARG A 247 6.96 -24.78 -24.21
CA ARG A 247 7.98 -25.46 -25.04
C ARG A 247 7.43 -26.69 -25.76
N ARG A 248 6.60 -27.50 -25.10
CA ARG A 248 5.93 -28.68 -25.69
C ARG A 248 4.91 -28.37 -26.80
N ARG A 249 4.46 -27.12 -26.94
CA ARG A 249 3.53 -26.70 -28.00
C ARG A 249 4.26 -26.20 -29.26
N PHE A 250 5.58 -26.04 -29.19
CA PHE A 250 6.42 -25.55 -30.29
C PHE A 250 7.47 -26.60 -30.72
N SER A 251 7.31 -27.86 -30.30
CA SER A 251 8.05 -29.04 -30.77
C SER A 251 7.05 -30.02 -31.34
#